data_AF-A0A9X7N133-F1
#
_entry.id   AF-A0A9X7N133-F1
#
_cell.length_a   1.000
_cell.length_b   1.000
_cell.length_c   1.000
_cell.angle_alpha   90.00
_cell.angle_beta   90.00
_cell.angle_gamma   90.00
#
_symmetry.space_group_name_H-M   'P 1'
#
loop_
_entity.id
_entity.type
_entity.pdbx_description
1 polymer ?
#
loop_
_entity_poly.entity_id
_entity_poly.type
_entity_poly.pdbx_seq_one_letter_code
_entity_poly.pdbx_strand_id
1 'polypeptide(L)'
;MANNVQFFKVTTLPGTLQPNAFYYVDNGDYAESYLTNQAGEAKALGNSAMINALIASALASLPSSGAPVLFVADIAARDALDPEEAVFVLVQDATGDPTVTAGAALYAWNPATSTWLKVAEYESMDVQFTWAALQGKPTSTPAQIDSAVGMAHSHANKVTLDKLGADADGLTYDGQGVRSRWDSLNW
;
A
#
# COMPACT_ATOMS: atom_id res chain seq x y z
N MET A 1 52.11 8.17 -48.30
CA MET A 1 51.53 9.50 -48.61
C MET A 1 51.14 10.13 -47.29
N ALA A 2 51.42 11.42 -47.07
CA ALA A 2 51.07 12.07 -45.81
C ALA A 2 49.53 12.19 -45.71
N ASN A 3 48.92 11.49 -44.75
CA ASN A 3 47.50 11.64 -44.42
C ASN A 3 47.31 12.96 -43.67
N ASN A 4 47.29 14.07 -44.40
CA ASN A 4 47.02 15.37 -43.81
C ASN A 4 45.52 15.48 -43.51
N VAL A 5 45.18 15.85 -42.28
CA VAL A 5 43.79 16.15 -41.89
C VAL A 5 43.50 17.62 -42.15
N GLN A 6 42.44 17.91 -42.89
CA GLN A 6 42.00 19.29 -43.16
C GLN A 6 41.08 19.78 -42.04
N PHE A 7 41.09 21.09 -41.74
CA PHE A 7 40.24 21.68 -40.69
C PHE A 7 39.30 22.73 -41.30
N PHE A 8 38.02 22.64 -40.99
CA PHE A 8 36.97 23.54 -41.48
C PHE A 8 36.16 24.09 -40.31
N LYS A 9 35.97 25.41 -40.27
CA LYS A 9 34.94 26.06 -39.43
C LYS A 9 33.76 26.42 -40.32
N VAL A 10 32.57 25.96 -39.96
CA VAL A 10 31.33 26.19 -40.72
C VAL A 10 30.19 26.48 -39.75
N THR A 11 29.08 27.04 -40.24
CA THR A 11 27.86 27.22 -39.43
C THR A 11 26.84 26.09 -39.63
N THR A 12 26.98 25.34 -40.72
CA THR A 12 26.21 24.13 -41.02
C THR A 12 27.12 23.13 -41.72
N LEU A 13 26.84 21.83 -41.55
CA LEU A 13 27.63 20.78 -42.18
C LEU A 13 27.37 20.77 -43.70
N PRO A 14 28.41 20.85 -44.56
CA PRO A 14 28.22 20.86 -46.01
C PRO A 14 27.59 19.57 -46.55
N GLY A 15 26.78 19.66 -47.61
CA GLY A 15 26.18 18.49 -48.26
C GLY A 15 27.17 17.54 -48.95
N THR A 16 28.41 17.97 -49.17
CA THR A 16 29.51 17.12 -49.65
C THR A 16 30.74 17.39 -48.79
N LEU A 17 31.23 16.36 -48.11
CA LEU A 17 32.34 16.50 -47.18
C LEU A 17 33.66 16.06 -47.81
N GLN A 18 34.73 16.74 -47.42
CA GLN A 18 36.08 16.36 -47.83
C GLN A 18 36.51 15.11 -47.07
N PRO A 19 37.15 14.14 -47.73
CA PRO A 19 37.80 13.02 -47.05
C PRO A 19 38.87 13.48 -46.06
N ASN A 20 39.01 12.77 -44.95
CA ASN A 20 40.04 13.03 -43.92
C ASN A 20 40.03 14.48 -43.42
N ALA A 21 38.88 14.99 -43.04
CA ALA A 21 38.69 16.37 -42.60
C ALA A 21 37.96 16.46 -41.26
N PHE A 22 38.36 17.44 -40.45
CA PHE A 22 37.71 17.83 -39.22
C PHE A 22 36.83 19.06 -39.46
N TYR A 23 35.56 18.97 -39.11
CA TYR A 23 34.60 20.06 -39.19
C TYR A 23 34.20 20.49 -37.78
N TYR A 24 34.36 21.78 -37.50
CA TYR A 24 33.79 22.47 -36.35
C TYR A 24 32.57 23.27 -36.82
N VAL A 25 31.39 22.86 -36.39
CA VAL A 25 30.10 23.41 -36.82
C VAL A 25 29.54 24.28 -35.71
N ASP A 26 29.59 25.60 -35.86
CA ASP A 26 29.10 26.58 -34.90
C ASP A 26 27.72 27.08 -35.35
N ASN A 27 26.65 26.50 -34.80
CA ASN A 27 25.28 26.75 -35.27
C ASN A 27 24.63 28.00 -34.65
N GLY A 28 25.32 28.69 -33.75
CA GLY A 28 24.84 29.87 -33.02
C GLY A 28 24.45 29.61 -31.56
N ASP A 29 24.02 28.38 -31.22
CA ASP A 29 23.66 28.00 -29.85
C ASP A 29 24.77 27.15 -29.20
N TYR A 30 25.34 26.22 -29.96
CA TYR A 30 26.42 25.35 -29.55
C TYR A 30 27.27 24.93 -30.75
N ALA A 31 28.43 24.36 -30.46
CA ALA A 31 29.31 23.82 -31.48
C ALA A 31 29.28 22.30 -31.52
N GLU A 32 29.33 21.75 -32.72
CA GLU A 32 29.46 20.32 -32.96
C GLU A 32 30.78 20.01 -33.66
N SER A 33 31.33 18.81 -33.42
CA SER A 33 32.55 18.36 -34.10
C SER A 33 32.30 17.08 -34.88
N TYR A 34 32.87 17.02 -36.07
CA TYR A 34 32.79 15.87 -36.98
C TYR A 34 34.17 15.58 -37.57
N LEU A 35 34.49 14.29 -37.73
CA LEU A 35 35.67 13.83 -38.46
C LEU A 35 35.24 12.94 -39.61
N THR A 36 35.71 13.19 -40.82
CA THR A 36 35.41 12.35 -41.97
C THR A 36 36.49 11.30 -42.21
N ASN A 37 36.06 10.10 -42.63
CA ASN A 37 36.99 9.07 -43.07
C ASN A 37 37.48 9.31 -44.51
N GLN A 38 38.24 8.36 -45.06
CA GLN A 38 38.76 8.43 -46.43
C GLN A 38 37.67 8.42 -47.51
N ALA A 39 36.44 7.99 -47.18
CA ALA A 39 35.28 8.04 -48.07
C ALA A 39 34.47 9.35 -47.93
N GLY A 40 34.88 10.26 -47.02
CA GLY A 40 34.12 11.49 -46.74
C GLY A 40 32.92 11.29 -45.81
N GLU A 41 32.76 10.11 -45.19
CA GLU A 41 31.67 9.85 -44.26
C GLU A 41 31.94 10.49 -42.91
N ALA A 42 31.03 11.33 -42.43
CA ALA A 42 31.15 11.98 -41.13
C ALA A 42 31.01 10.99 -39.97
N LYS A 43 31.93 11.07 -39.02
CA LYS A 43 31.82 10.49 -37.68
C LYS A 43 31.63 11.63 -36.69
N ALA A 44 30.56 11.54 -35.91
CA ALA A 44 30.29 12.48 -34.83
C ALA A 44 31.35 12.37 -33.73
N LEU A 45 31.88 13.52 -33.30
CA LEU A 45 32.79 13.64 -32.17
C LEU A 45 32.14 14.60 -31.17
N GLY A 46 31.20 14.11 -30.37
CA GLY A 46 30.49 14.95 -29.40
C GLY A 46 29.53 15.95 -30.05
N ASN A 47 28.62 15.46 -30.89
CA ASN A 47 27.50 16.25 -31.40
C ASN A 47 26.19 15.91 -30.64
N SER A 48 25.16 16.73 -30.82
CA SER A 48 23.89 16.54 -30.12
C SER A 48 23.23 15.20 -30.43
N ALA A 49 23.34 14.72 -31.68
CA ALA A 49 22.79 13.42 -32.08
C ALA A 49 23.45 12.25 -31.32
N MET A 50 24.78 12.25 -31.20
CA MET A 50 25.53 11.25 -30.44
C MET A 50 25.21 11.34 -28.95
N ILE A 51 25.19 12.55 -28.38
CA ILE A 51 24.86 12.75 -26.96
C ILE A 51 23.44 12.25 -26.67
N ASN A 52 22.46 12.60 -27.50
CA ASN A 52 21.09 12.11 -27.35
C ASN A 52 20.99 10.60 -27.50
N ALA A 53 21.75 9.97 -28.42
CA ALA A 53 21.79 8.52 -28.55
C ALA A 53 22.38 7.85 -27.30
N LEU A 54 23.45 8.42 -26.72
CA LEU A 54 24.04 7.94 -25.47
C LEU A 54 23.11 8.12 -24.27
N ILE A 55 22.43 9.27 -24.18
CA ILE A 55 21.43 9.53 -23.13
C ILE A 55 20.25 8.55 -23.27
N ALA A 56 19.72 8.36 -24.48
CA ALA A 56 18.65 7.40 -24.72
C ALA A 56 19.06 5.97 -24.32
N SER A 57 20.27 5.56 -24.69
CA SER A 57 20.85 4.27 -24.28
C SER A 57 21.00 4.15 -22.76
N ALA A 58 21.51 5.20 -22.10
CA ALA A 58 21.66 5.22 -20.64
C ALA A 58 20.30 5.20 -19.93
N LEU A 59 19.31 5.95 -20.40
CA LEU A 59 17.95 5.97 -19.84
C LEU A 59 17.22 4.65 -20.04
N ALA A 60 17.43 3.99 -21.19
CA ALA A 60 16.92 2.64 -21.45
C ALA A 60 17.60 1.58 -20.56
N SER A 61 18.86 1.80 -20.17
CA SER A 61 19.60 0.91 -19.26
C SER A 61 19.23 1.07 -17.79
N LEU A 62 18.47 2.12 -17.43
CA LEU A 62 18.00 2.30 -16.06
C LEU A 62 16.79 1.39 -15.83
N PRO A 63 16.85 0.43 -14.88
CA PRO A 63 15.79 -0.54 -14.62
C PRO A 63 14.50 0.08 -14.01
N SER A 64 14.39 1.41 -13.98
CA SER A 64 13.31 2.13 -13.29
C SER A 64 13.07 3.56 -13.78
N SER A 65 13.56 3.99 -14.96
CA SER A 65 13.34 5.37 -15.43
C SER A 65 11.85 5.68 -15.70
N GLY A 66 11.00 4.65 -15.71
CA GLY A 66 9.58 4.77 -15.52
C GLY A 66 8.99 3.43 -15.10
N ALA A 67 9.04 3.09 -13.81
CA ALA A 67 8.04 2.17 -13.25
C ALA A 67 6.87 3.00 -12.70
N PRO A 68 6.07 3.70 -13.53
CA PRO A 68 4.81 4.20 -13.03
C PRO A 68 4.03 2.96 -12.58
N VAL A 69 3.38 3.06 -11.43
CA VAL A 69 2.26 2.18 -11.19
C VAL A 69 1.27 2.47 -12.31
N LEU A 70 1.11 1.52 -13.24
CA LEU A 70 0.11 1.62 -14.29
C LEU A 70 -1.26 1.34 -13.67
N PHE A 71 -2.28 2.06 -14.13
CA PHE A 71 -3.65 1.85 -13.68
C PHE A 71 -4.45 1.28 -14.84
N VAL A 72 -5.13 0.16 -14.61
CA VAL A 72 -6.00 -0.48 -15.60
C VAL A 72 -7.37 -0.76 -14.99
N ALA A 73 -8.41 -0.78 -15.83
CA ALA A 73 -9.77 -0.94 -15.37
C ALA A 73 -10.03 -2.32 -14.75
N ASP A 74 -9.57 -3.39 -15.41
CA ASP A 74 -9.87 -4.76 -15.03
C ASP A 74 -8.73 -5.75 -15.36
N ILE A 75 -8.94 -7.02 -15.01
CA ILE A 75 -8.00 -8.12 -15.24
C ILE A 75 -7.74 -8.35 -16.73
N ALA A 76 -8.74 -8.21 -17.60
CA ALA A 76 -8.56 -8.36 -19.03
C ALA A 76 -7.66 -7.26 -19.61
N ALA A 77 -7.80 -6.03 -19.12
CA ALA A 77 -6.95 -4.90 -19.50
C ALA A 77 -5.50 -5.08 -19.04
N ARG A 78 -5.25 -5.69 -17.86
CA ARG A 78 -3.90 -6.10 -17.43
C ARG A 78 -3.33 -7.19 -18.36
N ASP A 79 -4.12 -8.21 -18.67
CA ASP A 79 -3.67 -9.35 -19.47
C ASP A 79 -3.39 -8.99 -20.94
N ALA A 80 -3.92 -7.86 -21.40
CA ALA A 80 -3.59 -7.26 -22.70
C ALA A 80 -2.25 -6.48 -22.70
N LEU A 81 -1.64 -6.24 -21.54
CA LEU A 81 -0.31 -5.61 -21.46
C LEU A 81 0.78 -6.63 -21.80
N ASP A 82 1.81 -6.17 -22.52
CA ASP A 82 2.99 -6.95 -22.88
C ASP A 82 4.27 -6.20 -22.45
N PRO A 83 4.59 -6.18 -21.14
CA PRO A 83 5.73 -5.42 -20.63
C PRO A 83 7.03 -6.19 -20.90
N GLU A 84 8.04 -5.51 -21.44
CA GLU A 84 9.38 -6.10 -21.62
C GLU A 84 10.22 -6.07 -20.33
N GLU A 85 9.87 -5.16 -19.42
CA GLU A 85 10.59 -4.90 -18.16
C GLU A 85 9.66 -5.03 -16.95
N ALA A 86 10.24 -5.21 -15.76
CA ALA A 86 9.47 -5.31 -14.52
C ALA A 86 8.64 -4.04 -14.26
N VAL A 87 7.33 -4.21 -14.06
CA VAL A 87 6.38 -3.09 -13.86
C VAL A 87 5.33 -3.43 -12.81
N PHE A 88 4.89 -2.42 -12.06
CA PHE A 88 3.73 -2.53 -11.18
C PHE A 88 2.46 -2.06 -11.89
N VAL A 89 1.37 -2.82 -11.74
CA VAL A 89 0.06 -2.51 -12.30
C VAL A 89 -0.99 -2.60 -11.21
N LEU A 90 -1.68 -1.50 -10.92
CA LEU A 90 -2.89 -1.48 -10.12
C LEU A 90 -4.11 -1.73 -11.02
N VAL A 91 -4.77 -2.86 -10.80
CA VAL A 91 -6.04 -3.21 -11.44
C VAL A 91 -7.17 -2.69 -10.56
N GLN A 92 -8.03 -1.83 -11.08
CA GLN A 92 -9.11 -1.18 -10.32
C GLN A 92 -10.25 -2.13 -9.96
N ASP A 93 -10.63 -3.01 -10.89
CA ASP A 93 -11.54 -4.13 -10.69
C ASP A 93 -10.81 -5.46 -10.95
N ALA A 94 -10.31 -6.05 -9.89
CA ALA A 94 -9.55 -7.29 -9.93
C ALA A 94 -10.43 -8.56 -9.81
N THR A 95 -11.77 -8.44 -9.87
CA THR A 95 -12.71 -9.58 -9.70
C THR A 95 -12.55 -10.70 -10.75
N GLY A 96 -11.87 -10.44 -11.86
CA GLY A 96 -11.49 -11.46 -12.83
C GLY A 96 -10.39 -12.42 -12.33
N ASP A 97 -9.67 -12.08 -11.25
CA ASP A 97 -8.76 -13.00 -10.55
C ASP A 97 -9.59 -13.81 -9.55
N PRO A 98 -9.65 -15.15 -9.66
CA PRO A 98 -10.45 -16.01 -8.77
C PRO A 98 -10.09 -15.90 -7.29
N THR A 99 -8.94 -15.32 -6.97
CA THR A 99 -8.46 -15.11 -5.60
C THR A 99 -8.82 -13.75 -5.03
N VAL A 100 -9.47 -12.87 -5.81
CA VAL A 100 -9.94 -11.54 -5.39
C VAL A 100 -11.47 -11.52 -5.46
N THR A 101 -12.13 -11.41 -4.30
CA THR A 101 -13.60 -11.45 -4.20
C THR A 101 -14.24 -10.16 -4.71
N ALA A 102 -13.61 -9.01 -4.42
CA ALA A 102 -14.07 -7.69 -4.84
C ALA A 102 -12.95 -6.64 -4.75
N GLY A 103 -13.05 -5.58 -5.56
CA GLY A 103 -12.16 -4.40 -5.44
C GLY A 103 -10.89 -4.50 -6.27
N ALA A 104 -9.85 -3.80 -5.86
CA ALA A 104 -8.63 -3.61 -6.63
C ALA A 104 -7.53 -4.60 -6.25
N ALA A 105 -6.53 -4.81 -7.11
CA ALA A 105 -5.32 -5.54 -6.73
C ALA A 105 -4.08 -4.99 -7.46
N LEU A 106 -2.94 -5.05 -6.77
CA LEU A 106 -1.63 -4.67 -7.27
C LEU A 106 -0.88 -5.90 -7.74
N TYR A 107 -0.40 -5.86 -8.98
CA TYR A 107 0.40 -6.92 -9.59
C TYR A 107 1.78 -6.39 -9.98
N ALA A 108 2.77 -7.27 -9.98
CA ALA A 108 4.10 -7.02 -10.53
C ALA A 108 4.34 -7.97 -11.71
N TRP A 109 4.81 -7.44 -12.83
CA TRP A 109 5.28 -8.26 -13.94
C TRP A 109 6.70 -8.77 -13.66
N ASN A 110 6.92 -10.07 -13.82
CA ASN A 110 8.25 -10.66 -13.82
C ASN A 110 8.67 -10.99 -15.26
N PRO A 111 9.56 -10.21 -15.89
CA PRO A 111 9.99 -10.46 -17.27
C PRO A 111 10.82 -11.73 -17.42
N ALA A 112 11.45 -12.23 -16.33
CA ALA A 112 12.24 -13.46 -16.38
C ALA A 112 11.39 -14.73 -16.54
N THR A 113 10.14 -14.71 -16.06
CA THR A 113 9.21 -15.85 -16.14
C THR A 113 8.00 -15.56 -17.02
N SER A 114 7.83 -14.34 -17.50
CA SER A 114 6.65 -13.87 -18.22
C SER A 114 5.35 -14.13 -17.45
N THR A 115 5.36 -13.84 -16.14
CA THR A 115 4.20 -14.05 -15.27
C THR A 115 3.91 -12.84 -14.41
N TRP A 116 2.62 -12.61 -14.17
CA TRP A 116 2.14 -11.68 -13.16
C TRP A 116 2.24 -12.27 -11.76
N LEU A 117 2.75 -11.50 -10.81
CA LEU A 117 2.74 -11.82 -9.38
C LEU A 117 1.74 -10.88 -8.70
N LYS A 118 0.77 -11.44 -7.97
CA LYS A 118 -0.11 -10.63 -7.11
C LYS A 118 0.66 -10.19 -5.87
N VAL A 119 0.75 -8.89 -5.64
CA VAL A 119 1.56 -8.28 -4.57
C VAL A 119 0.68 -7.90 -3.39
N ALA A 120 -0.47 -7.30 -3.68
CA ALA A 120 -1.46 -6.92 -2.70
C ALA A 120 -2.84 -6.97 -3.35
N GLU A 121 -3.86 -7.20 -2.54
CA GLU A 121 -5.25 -7.01 -2.92
C GLU A 121 -5.89 -6.01 -1.97
N TYR A 122 -6.84 -5.25 -2.49
CA TYR A 122 -7.62 -4.26 -1.78
C TYR A 122 -9.07 -4.74 -1.77
N GLU A 123 -9.33 -5.76 -0.95
CA GLU A 123 -10.68 -5.94 -0.43
C GLU A 123 -10.88 -4.90 0.66
N SER A 124 -12.08 -4.31 0.74
CA SER A 124 -12.46 -3.53 1.92
C SER A 124 -12.14 -4.38 3.16
N MET A 125 -11.29 -3.86 4.06
CA MET A 125 -11.08 -4.48 5.37
C MET A 125 -12.39 -4.39 6.16
N ASP A 126 -13.31 -5.32 5.92
CA ASP A 126 -14.49 -5.50 6.77
C ASP A 126 -14.04 -6.28 8.00
N VAL A 127 -13.72 -5.55 9.07
CA VAL A 127 -13.33 -6.17 10.34
C VAL A 127 -14.61 -6.58 11.06
N GLN A 128 -15.16 -7.73 10.68
CA GLN A 128 -16.28 -8.32 11.39
C GLN A 128 -15.78 -8.99 12.68
N PHE A 129 -15.97 -8.33 13.82
CA PHE A 129 -15.72 -8.94 15.13
C PHE A 129 -16.90 -9.81 15.55
N THR A 130 -16.65 -11.11 15.75
CA THR A 130 -17.61 -11.97 16.44
C THR A 130 -17.25 -12.02 17.93
N TRP A 131 -18.26 -11.96 18.81
CA TRP A 131 -18.03 -12.13 20.25
C TRP A 131 -17.28 -13.43 20.54
N ALA A 132 -17.57 -14.51 19.81
CA ALA A 132 -16.87 -15.79 19.94
C ALA A 132 -15.34 -15.70 19.75
N ALA A 133 -14.87 -14.82 18.86
CA ALA A 133 -13.45 -14.67 18.51
C ALA A 133 -12.64 -13.78 19.46
N LEU A 134 -13.29 -13.06 20.39
CA LEU A 134 -12.58 -12.22 21.35
C LEU A 134 -11.90 -13.08 22.43
N GLN A 135 -10.58 -12.96 22.55
CA GLN A 135 -9.82 -13.57 23.64
C GLN A 135 -9.99 -12.80 24.95
N GLY A 136 -9.98 -13.49 26.09
CA GLY A 136 -10.14 -12.87 27.40
C GLY A 136 -11.55 -12.36 27.72
N LYS A 137 -12.55 -12.64 26.87
CA LYS A 137 -13.94 -12.25 27.11
C LYS A 137 -14.59 -13.05 28.25
N PRO A 138 -15.61 -12.49 28.94
CA PRO A 138 -16.48 -13.26 29.81
C PRO A 138 -17.12 -14.46 29.08
N THR A 139 -17.27 -15.58 29.79
CA THR A 139 -18.05 -16.74 29.32
C THR A 139 -19.56 -16.54 29.48
N SER A 140 -19.97 -15.52 30.23
CA SER A 140 -21.36 -15.15 30.45
C SER A 140 -22.06 -14.81 29.13
N THR A 141 -23.26 -15.36 28.95
CA THR A 141 -24.19 -14.95 27.91
C THR A 141 -24.74 -13.54 28.17
N PRO A 142 -25.22 -12.83 27.14
CA PRO A 142 -25.89 -11.53 27.34
C PRO A 142 -27.01 -11.61 28.40
N ALA A 143 -27.84 -12.66 28.38
CA ALA A 143 -28.91 -12.85 29.36
C ALA A 143 -28.39 -13.02 30.81
N GLN A 144 -27.24 -13.67 31.00
CA GLN A 144 -26.63 -13.78 32.34
C GLN A 144 -26.12 -12.43 32.84
N ILE A 145 -25.59 -11.60 31.94
CA ILE A 145 -25.16 -10.23 32.26
C ILE A 145 -26.38 -9.39 32.64
N ASP A 146 -27.43 -9.42 31.83
CA ASP A 146 -28.66 -8.65 32.08
C ASP A 146 -29.33 -9.09 33.40
N SER A 147 -29.37 -10.40 33.68
CA SER A 147 -29.87 -10.93 34.95
C SER A 147 -29.04 -10.48 36.14
N ALA A 148 -27.70 -10.46 36.03
CA ALA A 148 -26.84 -9.99 37.10
C ALA A 148 -27.09 -8.51 37.41
N VAL A 149 -27.26 -7.68 36.37
CA VAL A 149 -27.62 -6.26 36.51
C VAL A 149 -28.99 -6.09 37.18
N GLY A 150 -30.00 -6.86 36.78
CA GLY A 150 -31.33 -6.81 37.41
C GLY A 150 -31.33 -7.28 38.87
N MET A 151 -30.57 -8.33 39.18
CA MET A 151 -30.47 -8.87 40.54
C MET A 151 -29.65 -7.99 41.48
N ALA A 152 -28.70 -7.19 40.95
CA ALA A 152 -27.92 -6.25 41.76
C ALA A 152 -28.78 -5.19 42.46
N HIS A 153 -30.04 -5.00 42.03
CA HIS A 153 -30.97 -4.00 42.57
C HIS A 153 -32.27 -4.59 43.12
N SER A 154 -32.34 -5.91 43.37
CA SER A 154 -33.55 -6.55 43.89
C SER A 154 -33.23 -7.48 45.07
N HIS A 155 -33.88 -7.21 46.20
CA HIS A 155 -33.89 -8.12 47.35
C HIS A 155 -35.34 -8.48 47.65
N ALA A 156 -35.70 -9.74 47.45
CA ALA A 156 -37.06 -10.23 47.70
C ALA A 156 -37.51 -10.01 49.16
N ASN A 157 -36.55 -10.00 50.10
CA ASN A 157 -36.78 -9.78 51.52
C ASN A 157 -36.46 -8.35 51.98
N LYS A 158 -36.34 -7.38 51.06
CA LYS A 158 -36.01 -5.98 51.40
C LYS A 158 -36.90 -5.42 52.50
N VAL A 159 -38.21 -5.63 52.41
CA VAL A 159 -39.18 -5.15 53.41
C VAL A 159 -38.92 -5.73 54.80
N THR A 160 -38.42 -6.96 54.90
CA THR A 160 -38.06 -7.60 56.17
C THR A 160 -36.71 -7.12 56.67
N LEU A 161 -35.72 -6.96 55.79
CA LEU A 161 -34.40 -6.43 56.14
C LEU A 161 -34.49 -4.98 56.62
N ASP A 162 -35.35 -4.18 56.00
CA ASP A 162 -35.62 -2.79 56.41
C ASP A 162 -36.22 -2.69 57.83
N LYS A 163 -36.76 -3.80 58.37
CA LYS A 163 -37.26 -3.88 59.76
C LYS A 163 -36.19 -4.29 60.77
N LEU A 164 -35.07 -4.86 60.33
CA LEU A 164 -33.99 -5.23 61.25
C LEU A 164 -33.20 -3.99 61.65
N GLY A 165 -33.01 -3.80 62.95
CA GLY A 165 -32.23 -2.69 63.51
C GLY A 165 -31.36 -3.14 64.68
N ALA A 166 -30.68 -2.19 65.29
CA ALA A 166 -29.97 -2.40 66.55
C ALA A 166 -30.11 -1.17 67.44
N ASP A 167 -30.17 -1.39 68.75
CA ASP A 167 -30.12 -0.34 69.76
C ASP A 167 -28.98 -0.62 70.78
N ALA A 168 -28.98 0.08 71.91
CA ALA A 168 -27.96 -0.09 72.95
C ALA A 168 -28.00 -1.48 73.61
N ASP A 169 -29.14 -2.16 73.56
CA ASP A 169 -29.40 -3.44 74.23
C ASP A 169 -29.30 -4.65 73.27
N GLY A 170 -29.37 -4.44 71.94
CA GLY A 170 -29.05 -5.46 70.94
C GLY A 170 -29.88 -5.40 69.66
N LEU A 171 -30.16 -6.58 69.08
CA LEU A 171 -30.92 -6.72 67.83
C LEU A 171 -32.39 -6.32 68.03
N THR A 172 -32.90 -5.47 67.13
CA THR A 172 -34.31 -5.07 67.09
C THR A 172 -35.01 -5.53 65.82
N TYR A 173 -36.31 -5.76 65.91
CA TYR A 173 -37.20 -5.98 64.77
C TYR A 173 -38.36 -4.98 64.86
N ASP A 174 -38.48 -4.11 63.86
CA ASP A 174 -39.45 -3.02 63.79
C ASP A 174 -39.35 -2.07 65.01
N GLY A 175 -38.12 -1.79 65.43
CA GLY A 175 -37.81 -0.93 66.59
C GLY A 175 -38.07 -1.58 67.96
N GLN A 176 -38.47 -2.86 68.00
CA GLN A 176 -38.67 -3.61 69.25
C GLN A 176 -37.51 -4.58 69.48
N GLY A 177 -36.98 -4.63 70.70
CA GLY A 177 -35.95 -5.61 71.07
C GLY A 177 -36.44 -7.04 70.87
N VAL A 178 -35.63 -7.88 70.22
CA VAL A 178 -35.97 -9.30 69.98
C VAL A 178 -35.81 -10.08 71.28
N ARG A 179 -36.90 -10.74 71.73
CA ARG A 179 -36.92 -11.53 72.98
C ARG A 179 -37.11 -13.01 72.72
N SER A 180 -36.74 -13.83 73.70
CA SER A 180 -36.97 -15.28 73.62
C SER A 180 -38.47 -15.60 73.71
N ARG A 181 -38.94 -16.62 72.99
CA ARG A 181 -40.36 -17.01 72.96
C ARG A 181 -40.90 -17.54 74.31
N TRP A 182 -40.00 -17.82 75.26
CA TRP A 182 -40.29 -18.39 76.58
C TRP A 182 -40.12 -17.37 77.72
N ASP A 183 -40.27 -16.07 77.43
CA ASP A 183 -40.07 -14.97 78.38
C ASP A 183 -41.20 -14.80 79.41
N SER A 184 -42.29 -15.56 79.30
CA SER A 184 -43.37 -15.55 80.32
C SER A 184 -43.19 -16.69 81.32
N LEU A 185 -43.03 -16.34 82.60
CA LEU A 185 -42.90 -17.24 83.75
C LEU A 185 -44.13 -18.14 84.04
N ASN A 186 -45.19 -18.04 83.25
CA ASN A 186 -46.40 -18.83 83.40
C ASN A 186 -46.36 -20.00 82.40
N TRP A 187 -45.72 -21.09 82.81
CA TRP A 187 -45.85 -22.40 82.18
C TRP A 187 -47.08 -23.14 82.71
#